data_AF-A0A484DLZ1-F1
#
_entry.id   AF-A0A484DLZ1-F1
#
_cell.length_a   1.000
_cell.length_b   1.000
_cell.length_c   1.000
_cell.angle_alpha   90.00
_cell.angle_beta   90.00
_cell.angle_gamma   90.00
#
_symmetry.space_group_name_H-M   'P 1'
#
loop_
_entity.id
_entity.type
_entity.pdbx_description
1 polymer ?
#
loop_
_entity_poly.entity_id
_entity_poly.type
_entity_poly.pdbx_seq_one_letter_code
_entity_poly.pdbx_strand_id
1 'polypeptide(L)'
;MHLKINKISLCFEARRPSITAKMSLRKQTPSDFLKQIIGRPVVVKLNSGVDYRGVLACLDGYMNIAIEQTEEYVNGQLKNKYGDAFLRGNNVLYISTQKRKV
;
A
#
# COMPACT_ATOMS: atom_id res chain seq x y z
N MET A 1 1.50 -16.93 -18.65
CA MET A 1 1.15 -15.60 -18.11
C MET A 1 2.38 -15.04 -17.40
N HIS A 2 3.11 -14.15 -18.06
CA HIS A 2 4.33 -13.52 -17.55
C HIS A 2 4.11 -12.01 -17.63
N LEU A 3 3.60 -11.40 -16.55
CA LEU A 3 3.63 -9.95 -16.42
C LEU A 3 4.98 -9.57 -15.80
N LYS A 4 5.99 -9.38 -16.66
CA LYS A 4 7.20 -8.65 -16.29
C LYS A 4 6.83 -7.18 -16.13
N ILE A 5 6.60 -6.73 -14.90
CA ILE A 5 6.33 -5.32 -14.56
C ILE A 5 7.67 -4.57 -14.57
N ASN A 6 8.14 -4.22 -15.77
CA ASN A 6 9.29 -3.35 -16.00
C ASN A 6 8.92 -1.86 -15.86
N LYS A 7 8.28 -1.45 -14.75
CA LYS A 7 7.97 -0.02 -14.52
C LYS A 7 7.71 0.38 -13.06
N ILE A 8 8.47 -0.16 -12.10
CA ILE A 8 8.54 0.42 -10.73
C ILE A 8 9.37 1.73 -10.70
N SER A 9 9.96 2.13 -11.83
CA SER A 9 10.75 3.37 -11.96
C SER A 9 9.95 4.68 -11.86
N LEU A 10 8.61 4.67 -11.87
CA LEU A 10 7.84 5.93 -11.75
C LEU A 10 7.49 6.33 -10.31
N CYS A 11 7.68 5.43 -9.34
CA CYS A 11 7.44 5.74 -7.93
C CYS A 11 8.70 6.28 -7.20
N PHE A 12 9.86 6.31 -7.87
CA PHE A 12 11.14 6.60 -7.23
C PHE A 12 11.64 8.06 -7.37
N GLU A 13 10.78 9.00 -7.79
CA GLU A 13 11.13 10.42 -7.82
C GLU A 13 10.26 11.24 -6.85
N ALA A 14 10.42 10.98 -5.55
CA ALA A 14 9.85 11.83 -4.50
C ALA A 14 10.73 11.86 -3.23
N ARG A 15 12.03 12.10 -3.39
CA ARG A 15 12.87 12.73 -2.35
C ARG A 15 12.96 14.22 -2.77
N ARG A 16 12.49 15.22 -2.03
CA ARG A 16 12.59 15.50 -0.59
C ARG A 16 11.46 16.46 -0.18
N PRO A 17 10.85 16.36 1.01
CA PRO A 17 10.23 17.53 1.63
C PRO A 17 11.24 18.20 2.57
N SER A 18 11.53 19.47 2.29
CA SER A 18 12.18 20.40 3.19
C SER A 18 11.36 20.56 4.49
N ILE A 19 12.05 20.35 5.60
CA ILE A 19 11.62 20.60 6.99
C ILE A 19 11.09 22.02 7.18
N THR A 20 9.76 22.20 7.24
CA THR A 20 9.13 23.35 7.91
C THR A 20 7.69 23.00 8.31
N ALA A 21 7.52 22.26 9.40
CA ALA A 21 6.21 21.94 9.94
C ALA A 21 5.64 23.12 10.75
N LYS A 22 4.81 23.96 10.12
CA LYS A 22 3.84 24.81 10.82
C LYS A 22 2.58 23.97 11.09
N MET A 23 2.37 23.58 12.34
CA MET A 23 1.17 22.87 12.80
C MET A 23 -0.03 23.83 12.87
N SER A 24 -0.82 23.92 11.80
CA SER A 24 -2.17 24.47 11.85
C SER A 24 -3.19 23.33 11.96
N LEU A 25 -4.24 23.50 12.76
CA LEU A 25 -5.43 22.64 12.87
C LEU A 25 -6.18 22.52 11.52
N ARG A 26 -5.58 21.85 10.55
CA ARG A 26 -6.21 21.53 9.26
C ARG A 26 -6.95 20.22 9.41
N LYS A 27 -8.23 20.21 9.02
CA LYS A 27 -9.00 18.99 8.81
C LYS A 27 -8.13 18.01 8.01
N GLN A 28 -7.71 16.92 8.63
CA GLN A 28 -6.88 15.92 7.97
C GLN A 28 -7.68 15.39 6.79
N THR A 29 -7.19 15.64 5.58
CA THR A 29 -7.83 15.08 4.40
C THR A 29 -7.50 13.60 4.34
N PRO A 30 -8.37 12.75 3.76
CA PRO A 30 -8.04 11.34 3.54
C PRO A 30 -6.71 11.19 2.78
N SER A 31 -6.41 12.11 1.86
CA SER A 31 -5.14 12.19 1.14
C SER A 31 -3.90 12.35 2.04
N ASP A 32 -4.04 13.03 3.19
CA ASP A 32 -2.94 13.16 4.15
C ASP A 32 -2.70 11.86 4.91
N PHE A 33 -3.77 11.13 5.25
CA PHE A 33 -3.67 9.79 5.84
C PHE A 33 -2.98 8.81 4.88
N LEU A 34 -3.35 8.85 3.60
CA LEU A 34 -2.77 8.02 2.55
C LEU A 34 -1.25 8.23 2.41
N LYS A 35 -0.76 9.46 2.55
CA LYS A 35 0.68 9.76 2.54
C LYS A 35 1.40 9.23 3.79
N GLN A 36 0.74 9.19 4.94
CA GLN A 36 1.34 8.73 6.20
C GLN A 36 1.55 7.22 6.28
N ILE A 37 0.75 6.45 5.53
CA ILE A 37 0.83 4.99 5.52
C ILE A 37 1.85 4.43 4.51
N ILE A 38 2.38 5.26 3.61
CA ILE A 38 3.44 4.87 2.67
C ILE A 38 4.69 4.44 3.45
N GLY A 39 5.31 3.34 3.03
CA GLY A 39 6.47 2.71 3.67
C GLY A 39 6.14 1.90 4.93
N ARG A 40 4.86 1.78 5.31
CA ARG A 40 4.46 0.96 6.47
C ARG A 40 3.96 -0.42 6.04
N PRO A 41 4.09 -1.44 6.90
CA PRO A 41 3.45 -2.72 6.66
C PRO A 41 1.93 -2.57 6.74
N VAL A 42 1.24 -3.07 5.72
CA VAL A 42 -0.22 -2.97 5.57
C VAL A 42 -0.82 -4.32 5.23
N VAL A 43 -2.11 -4.45 5.51
CA VAL A 43 -2.99 -5.53 5.06
C VAL A 43 -4.04 -4.91 4.17
N VAL A 44 -4.13 -5.39 2.93
CA VAL A 44 -5.11 -4.97 1.93
C VAL A 44 -6.04 -6.13 1.67
N LYS A 45 -7.32 -5.96 1.99
CA LYS A 45 -8.35 -6.97 1.70
C LYS A 45 -9.02 -6.62 0.38
N LEU A 46 -9.14 -7.59 -0.51
CA LEU A 46 -9.92 -7.44 -1.74
C LEU A 46 -11.38 -7.83 -1.51
N ASN A 47 -12.27 -7.35 -2.39
CA ASN A 47 -13.69 -7.72 -2.43
C ASN A 47 -13.91 -9.23 -2.61
N SER A 48 -12.94 -9.94 -3.17
CA SER A 48 -12.96 -11.41 -3.28
C SER A 48 -12.72 -12.15 -1.96
N GLY A 49 -12.37 -11.44 -0.87
CA GLY A 49 -12.05 -12.02 0.42
C GLY A 49 -10.57 -12.39 0.62
N VAL A 50 -9.74 -12.22 -0.41
CA VAL A 50 -8.29 -12.45 -0.35
C VAL A 50 -7.59 -11.31 0.39
N ASP A 51 -6.67 -11.66 1.29
CA ASP A 51 -5.87 -10.69 2.05
C ASP A 51 -4.44 -10.66 1.50
N TYR A 52 -3.98 -9.46 1.13
CA TYR A 52 -2.60 -9.20 0.74
C TYR A 52 -1.89 -8.49 1.88
N ARG A 53 -0.71 -8.97 2.26
CA ARG A 53 0.12 -8.36 3.30
C ARG A 53 1.48 -7.99 2.74
N GLY A 54 2.00 -6.83 3.11
CA GLY A 54 3.34 -6.41 2.71
C GLY A 54 3.59 -4.94 3.03
N VAL A 55 4.65 -4.38 2.48
CA VAL A 55 5.03 -2.98 2.69
C VAL A 55 4.39 -2.11 1.60
N LEU A 56 3.67 -1.05 2.00
CA LEU A 56 3.07 -0.14 1.03
C LEU A 56 4.15 0.70 0.35
N ALA A 57 4.41 0.46 -0.94
CA ALA A 57 5.37 1.23 -1.72
C ALA A 57 4.77 2.54 -2.23
N CYS A 58 3.56 2.45 -2.82
CA CYS A 58 2.85 3.60 -3.37
C CYS A 58 1.34 3.40 -3.30
N LEU A 59 0.62 4.52 -3.22
CA LEU A 59 -0.83 4.56 -3.32
C LEU A 59 -1.28 5.86 -4.00
N ASP A 60 -2.35 5.80 -4.80
CA ASP A 60 -2.95 6.97 -5.47
C ASP A 60 -4.38 7.29 -4.99
N GLY A 61 -4.96 8.36 -5.53
CA GLY A 61 -6.34 8.80 -5.21
C GLY A 61 -7.45 7.88 -5.73
N TYR A 62 -7.12 6.89 -6.57
CA TYR A 62 -8.03 5.85 -7.04
C TYR A 62 -7.85 4.55 -6.25
N MET A 63 -7.07 4.57 -5.17
CA MET A 63 -6.73 3.40 -4.34
C MET A 63 -5.96 2.31 -5.09
N ASN A 64 -5.28 2.64 -6.19
CA ASN A 64 -4.30 1.71 -6.76
C ASN A 64 -3.09 1.64 -5.85
N ILE A 65 -2.63 0.42 -5.59
CA ILE A 65 -1.67 0.13 -4.54
C ILE A 65 -0.51 -0.65 -5.14
N ALA A 66 0.71 -0.19 -4.87
CA ALA A 66 1.91 -1.00 -5.02
C ALA A 66 2.34 -1.50 -3.65
N ILE A 67 2.48 -2.81 -3.49
CA ILE A 67 3.02 -3.45 -2.29
C ILE A 67 4.29 -4.21 -2.64
N GLU A 68 5.30 -4.07 -1.79
CA GLU A 68 6.53 -4.85 -1.80
C GLU A 68 6.43 -6.02 -0.81
N GLN A 69 7.17 -7.09 -1.09
CA GLN A 69 7.21 -8.30 -0.25
C GLN A 69 5.82 -8.89 0.04
N THR A 70 4.97 -8.88 -0.98
CA THR A 70 3.56 -9.24 -0.92
C THR A 70 3.38 -10.72 -0.63
N GLU A 71 2.59 -11.02 0.40
CA GLU A 71 2.11 -12.33 0.78
C GLU A 71 0.59 -12.40 0.59
N GLU A 72 0.12 -13.43 -0.10
CA GLU A 72 -1.30 -13.70 -0.34
C GLU A 72 -1.83 -14.70 0.69
N TYR A 73 -2.90 -14.31 1.36
CA TYR A 73 -3.63 -15.14 2.30
C TYR A 73 -5.05 -15.39 1.79
N VAL A 74 -5.39 -16.67 1.65
CA VAL A 74 -6.75 -17.12 1.31
C VAL A 74 -7.26 -17.92 2.50
N ASN A 75 -8.42 -17.54 3.05
CA ASN A 75 -8.98 -18.16 4.26
C ASN A 75 -8.00 -18.17 5.45
N GLY A 76 -7.17 -17.12 5.57
CA GLY A 76 -6.17 -16.99 6.63
C GLY A 76 -4.89 -17.83 6.45
N GLN A 77 -4.80 -18.66 5.41
CA GLN A 77 -3.60 -19.43 5.10
C GLN A 77 -2.76 -18.75 4.04
N LEU A 78 -1.44 -18.74 4.24
CA LEU A 78 -0.49 -18.24 3.25
C LEU A 78 -0.56 -19.15 2.01
N LYS A 79 -0.99 -18.59 0.89
CA LYS A 79 -1.10 -19.32 -0.37
C LYS A 79 0.13 -19.10 -1.23
N ASN A 80 0.55 -17.85 -1.41
CA ASN A 80 1.65 -17.48 -2.29
C ASN A 80 2.41 -16.26 -1.79
N LYS A 81 3.64 -16.10 -2.28
CA LYS A 81 4.43 -14.86 -2.13
C LYS A 81 4.72 -14.31 -3.52
N TYR A 82 4.36 -13.06 -3.77
CA TYR A 82 4.46 -12.43 -5.08
C TYR A 82 5.61 -11.42 -5.18
N GLY A 83 6.25 -11.06 -4.06
CA GLY A 83 7.27 -9.99 -4.06
C GLY A 83 6.60 -8.65 -4.33
N ASP A 84 6.91 -8.00 -5.44
CA ASP A 84 6.30 -6.73 -5.80
C ASP A 84 4.98 -6.97 -6.54
N ALA A 85 3.88 -6.51 -5.95
CA ALA A 85 2.54 -6.67 -6.49
C ALA A 85 1.85 -5.32 -6.67
N PHE A 86 1.01 -5.24 -7.69
CA PHE A 86 0.17 -4.08 -7.97
C PHE A 86 -1.31 -4.48 -7.86
N LEU A 87 -2.03 -3.83 -6.95
CA LEU A 87 -3.46 -4.06 -6.71
C LEU A 87 -4.27 -2.90 -7.30
N ARG A 88 -5.31 -3.24 -8.06
CA ARG A 88 -6.23 -2.25 -8.65
C ARG A 88 -7.24 -1.77 -7.62
N GLY A 89 -7.35 -0.46 -7.44
CA GLY A 89 -8.17 0.14 -6.38
C GLY A 89 -9.65 -0.20 -6.43
N ASN A 90 -10.21 -0.44 -7.62
CA ASN A 90 -11.62 -0.84 -7.78
C ASN A 90 -11.99 -2.14 -7.04
N ASN A 91 -11.02 -3.01 -6.76
CA ASN A 91 -11.25 -4.30 -6.08
C ASN A 91 -10.87 -4.26 -4.60
N VAL A 92 -10.37 -3.13 -4.09
CA VAL A 92 -9.92 -3.00 -2.71
C VAL A 92 -11.12 -2.75 -1.80
N LEU A 93 -11.28 -3.59 -0.79
CA LEU A 93 -12.30 -3.44 0.25
C LEU A 93 -11.83 -2.49 1.34
N TYR A 94 -10.65 -2.76 1.90
CA TYR A 94 -10.03 -1.88 2.90
C TYR A 94 -8.51 -2.02 2.92
N ILE A 95 -7.88 -1.01 3.49
CA ILE A 95 -6.45 -1.00 3.83
C ILE A 95 -6.34 -0.80 5.35
N SER A 96 -5.54 -1.63 6.00
CA SER A 96 -5.26 -1.52 7.43
C SER A 96 -3.77 -1.57 7.67
N THR A 97 -3.25 -0.69 8.53
CA THR A 97 -1.84 -0.75 8.94
C THR A 97 -1.62 -1.95 9.85
N GLN A 98 -0.62 -2.78 9.53
CA GLN A 98 -0.25 -3.90 10.38
C GLN A 98 0.53 -3.37 11.58
N LYS A 99 -0.08 -3.40 12.77
CA LYS A 99 0.65 -3.11 14.01
C LYS A 99 1.58 -4.28 14.29
N ARG A 100 2.89 -4.04 14.29
CA ARG A 100 3.87 -5.00 14.81
C ARG A 100 3.56 -5.17 16.30
N LYS A 101 3.07 -6.35 16.71
CA LYS A 101 3.06 -6.71 18.13
C LYS A 101 4.53 -6.81 18.55
N VAL A 102 4.98 -5.84 19.32
CA VAL A 102 6.22 -5.91 20.10
C VAL A 102 5.90 -6.72 21.36
#